data_AF-A0A0G1L4V1-F1
#
_entry.id   AF-A0A0G1L4V1-F1
#
_cell.length_a   1.000
_cell.length_b   1.000
_cell.length_c   1.000
_cell.angle_alpha   90.00
_cell.angle_beta   90.00
_cell.angle_gamma   90.00
#
_symmetry.space_group_name_H-M   'P 1'
#
loop_
_entity.id
_entity.type
_entity.pdbx_description
1 polymer ?
#
loop_
_entity_poly.entity_id
_entity_poly.type
_entity_poly.pdbx_seq_one_letter_code
_entity_poly.pdbx_strand_id
1 'polypeptide(L)'
;MQKYIAIAFLFFLWSFSIGLAQDRPAEFKEFEEIVSWVLRFSDGYAIPNQRQAWIKQAERYEAFAAKYPKSPLVAEAKLQAASIYRTIETPEVGDLRIEAENCVARAPRKTYIEICEILFNLKIRGMEKDKFFLDKANKMFLEIAEKFGHEKRYVMSSQRAGRFEFVDEDVGAYALMIFVESISDKQTHRSLMSIILKHFKINDQIKEALESYLKNN
;
A
#
# COMPACT_ATOMS: atom_id res chain seq x y z
N MET A 1 -1.67 -45.16 37.91
CA MET A 1 -2.29 -43.82 37.79
C MET A 1 -1.48 -42.79 36.99
N GLN A 2 -0.28 -43.10 36.46
CA GLN A 2 0.51 -42.13 35.65
C GLN A 2 0.18 -42.09 34.15
N LYS A 3 -0.48 -43.10 33.58
CA LYS A 3 -0.72 -43.19 32.11
C LYS A 3 -1.88 -42.32 31.60
N TYR A 4 -2.79 -41.88 32.48
CA TYR A 4 -3.95 -41.05 32.09
C TYR A 4 -3.68 -39.54 32.12
N ILE A 5 -2.59 -39.11 32.78
CA ILE A 5 -2.20 -37.68 32.86
C ILE A 5 -1.54 -37.24 31.54
N ALA A 6 -0.76 -38.11 30.90
CA ALA A 6 -0.08 -37.80 29.64
C ALA A 6 -1.05 -37.58 28.46
N ILE A 7 -2.19 -38.29 28.43
CA ILE A 7 -3.18 -38.20 27.35
C ILE A 7 -4.02 -36.91 27.49
N ALA A 8 -4.37 -36.51 28.73
CA ALA A 8 -5.06 -35.24 28.97
C ALA A 8 -4.18 -34.03 28.62
N PHE A 9 -2.87 -34.10 28.87
CA PHE A 9 -1.93 -33.02 28.52
C PHE A 9 -1.72 -32.90 27.00
N LEU A 10 -1.73 -34.01 26.27
CA LEU A 10 -1.64 -34.02 24.81
C LEU A 10 -2.92 -33.48 24.14
N PHE A 11 -4.10 -33.77 24.68
CA PHE A 11 -5.35 -33.16 24.23
C PHE A 11 -5.41 -31.66 24.55
N PHE A 12 -4.89 -31.22 25.70
CA PHE A 12 -4.85 -29.79 26.05
C PHE A 12 -3.90 -29.00 25.13
N LEU A 13 -2.76 -29.59 24.75
CA LEU A 13 -1.81 -28.99 23.80
C LEU A 13 -2.31 -28.99 22.35
N TRP A 14 -3.11 -29.99 21.94
CA TRP A 14 -3.78 -29.98 20.64
C TRP A 14 -4.89 -28.92 20.55
N SER A 15 -5.69 -28.76 21.62
CA SER A 15 -6.69 -27.70 21.70
C SER A 15 -6.08 -26.29 21.68
N PHE A 16 -4.93 -26.09 22.32
CA PHE A 16 -4.19 -24.82 22.27
C PHE A 16 -3.54 -24.53 20.92
N SER A 17 -3.17 -25.57 20.17
CA SER A 17 -2.59 -25.40 18.82
C SER A 17 -3.67 -25.15 17.75
N ILE A 18 -4.90 -25.63 17.95
CA ILE A 18 -6.03 -25.41 17.04
C ILE A 18 -6.77 -24.09 17.37
N GLY A 19 -6.66 -23.58 18.61
CA GLY A 19 -7.19 -22.27 19.01
C GLY A 19 -6.49 -21.04 18.41
N LEU A 20 -5.39 -21.23 17.65
CA LEU A 20 -4.60 -20.16 17.03
C LEU A 20 -4.92 -19.90 15.54
N ALA A 21 -5.77 -20.73 14.94
CA ALA A 21 -6.38 -20.46 13.66
C ALA A 21 -7.90 -20.28 13.87
N GLN A 22 -8.31 -19.25 14.61
CA GLN A 22 -9.65 -18.71 14.38
C GLN A 22 -9.71 -18.39 12.89
N ASP A 23 -10.55 -19.10 12.15
CA ASP A 23 -10.78 -18.83 10.74
C ASP A 23 -11.20 -17.36 10.63
N ARG A 24 -10.25 -16.50 10.20
CA ARG A 24 -10.53 -15.09 9.98
C ARG A 24 -11.69 -14.99 8.99
N PRO A 25 -12.60 -14.00 9.12
CA PRO A 25 -13.68 -13.80 8.18
C PRO A 25 -13.13 -13.79 6.74
N ALA A 26 -13.89 -14.35 5.79
CA ALA A 26 -13.42 -14.56 4.42
C ALA A 26 -12.87 -13.28 3.76
N GLU A 27 -13.44 -12.12 4.09
CA GLU A 27 -12.98 -10.81 3.63
C GLU A 27 -11.52 -10.50 4.03
N PHE A 28 -11.04 -10.95 5.19
CA PHE A 28 -9.65 -10.75 5.59
C PHE A 28 -8.70 -11.59 4.73
N LYS A 29 -9.06 -12.86 4.48
CA LYS A 29 -8.27 -13.75 3.62
C LYS A 29 -8.19 -13.20 2.20
N GLU A 30 -9.33 -12.80 1.63
CA GLU A 30 -9.38 -12.22 0.28
C GLU A 30 -8.60 -10.90 0.19
N PHE A 31 -8.68 -10.04 1.20
CA PHE A 31 -7.88 -8.82 1.25
C PHE A 31 -6.38 -9.11 1.29
N GLU A 32 -5.94 -10.03 2.15
CA GLU A 32 -4.53 -10.43 2.27
C GLU A 32 -4.01 -11.09 0.99
N GLU A 33 -4.84 -11.85 0.27
CA GLU A 33 -4.52 -12.38 -1.06
C GLU A 33 -4.30 -11.27 -2.09
N ILE A 34 -5.15 -10.24 -2.09
CA ILE A 34 -5.00 -9.06 -2.94
C ILE A 34 -3.67 -8.35 -2.61
N VAL A 35 -3.36 -8.11 -1.33
CA VAL A 35 -2.08 -7.47 -0.93
C VAL A 35 -0.88 -8.32 -1.33
N SER A 36 -0.96 -9.64 -1.13
CA SER A 36 0.12 -10.57 -1.48
C SER A 36 0.47 -10.51 -2.98
N TRP A 37 -0.51 -10.21 -3.83
CA TRP A 37 -0.27 -10.03 -5.26
C TRP A 37 0.51 -8.75 -5.58
N VAL A 38 0.28 -7.66 -4.83
CA VAL A 38 1.08 -6.42 -4.94
C VAL A 38 2.56 -6.70 -4.65
N LEU A 39 2.84 -7.45 -3.58
CA LEU A 39 4.21 -7.75 -3.16
C LEU A 39 4.97 -8.51 -4.25
N ARG A 40 4.29 -9.41 -4.97
CA ARG A 40 4.89 -10.14 -6.10
C ARG A 40 5.27 -9.21 -7.27
N PHE A 41 4.57 -8.10 -7.45
CA PHE A 41 4.93 -7.09 -8.45
C PHE A 41 6.12 -6.24 -8.04
N SER A 42 6.35 -6.04 -6.74
CA SER A 42 7.53 -5.32 -6.27
C SER A 42 8.83 -6.13 -6.36
N ASP A 43 8.76 -7.46 -6.52
CA ASP A 43 9.93 -8.35 -6.58
C ASP A 43 10.75 -8.24 -7.89
N GLY A 44 10.49 -7.23 -8.73
CA GLY A 44 11.38 -6.86 -9.84
C GLY A 44 11.33 -7.77 -11.07
N TYR A 45 10.38 -8.70 -11.16
CA TYR A 45 10.11 -9.39 -12.42
C TYR A 45 9.54 -8.40 -13.44
N ALA A 46 10.14 -8.34 -14.63
CA ALA A 46 9.60 -7.60 -15.77
C ALA A 46 8.18 -8.13 -16.07
N ILE A 47 7.17 -7.31 -15.82
CA ILE A 47 5.77 -7.62 -16.15
C ILE A 47 5.54 -6.96 -17.51
N PRO A 48 5.29 -7.73 -18.60
CA PRO A 48 5.17 -7.20 -19.96
C PRO A 48 4.10 -6.11 -20.17
N ASN A 49 3.30 -5.81 -19.14
CA ASN A 49 2.40 -4.67 -19.10
C ASN A 49 2.17 -4.17 -17.66
N GLN A 50 3.21 -3.61 -17.04
CA GLN A 50 3.17 -3.16 -15.64
C GLN A 50 2.05 -2.13 -15.39
N ARG A 51 1.78 -1.22 -16.34
CA ARG A 51 0.67 -0.25 -16.23
C ARG A 51 -0.69 -0.93 -16.08
N GLN A 52 -1.05 -1.85 -17.00
CA GLN A 52 -2.33 -2.57 -16.91
C GLN A 52 -2.41 -3.44 -15.65
N ALA A 53 -1.29 -4.03 -15.23
CA ALA A 53 -1.20 -4.80 -14.00
C ALA A 53 -1.54 -3.96 -12.75
N TRP A 54 -1.01 -2.73 -12.66
CA TRP A 54 -1.35 -1.79 -11.58
C TRP A 54 -2.81 -1.33 -11.63
N ILE A 55 -3.34 -1.01 -12.82
CA ILE A 55 -4.76 -0.64 -12.98
C ILE A 55 -5.66 -1.76 -12.45
N LYS A 56 -5.44 -3.00 -12.93
CA LYS A 56 -6.23 -4.17 -12.52
C LYS A 56 -6.11 -4.44 -11.02
N GLN A 57 -4.96 -4.13 -10.42
CA GLN A 57 -4.77 -4.30 -9.00
C GLN A 57 -5.54 -3.26 -8.17
N ALA A 58 -5.55 -2.00 -8.58
CA ALA A 58 -6.38 -0.99 -7.94
C ALA A 58 -7.88 -1.33 -8.06
N GLU A 59 -8.31 -1.81 -9.23
CA GLU A 59 -9.69 -2.28 -9.46
C GLU A 59 -10.08 -3.46 -8.57
N ARG A 60 -9.15 -4.37 -8.23
CA ARG A 60 -9.40 -5.46 -7.29
C ARG A 60 -9.72 -4.96 -5.89
N TYR A 61 -9.02 -3.92 -5.42
CA TYR A 61 -9.34 -3.28 -4.14
C TYR A 61 -10.68 -2.54 -4.18
N GLU A 62 -11.00 -1.85 -5.27
CA GLU A 62 -12.32 -1.21 -5.44
C GLU A 62 -13.44 -2.26 -5.45
N ALA A 63 -13.25 -3.38 -6.16
CA ALA A 63 -14.18 -4.50 -6.18
C ALA A 63 -14.36 -5.15 -4.80
N PHE A 64 -13.27 -5.30 -4.04
CA PHE A 64 -13.32 -5.77 -2.65
C PHE A 64 -14.19 -4.84 -1.79
N ALA A 65 -13.95 -3.53 -1.85
CA ALA A 65 -14.71 -2.54 -1.08
C ALA A 65 -16.20 -2.52 -1.47
N ALA A 66 -16.52 -2.75 -2.76
CA ALA A 66 -17.89 -2.86 -3.24
C ALA A 66 -18.58 -4.17 -2.81
N LYS A 67 -17.84 -5.27 -2.77
CA LYS A 67 -18.33 -6.61 -2.37
C LYS A 67 -18.57 -6.69 -0.87
N TYR A 68 -17.73 -6.06 -0.06
CA TYR A 68 -17.78 -6.08 1.40
C TYR A 68 -17.96 -4.67 2.01
N PRO A 69 -19.07 -3.96 1.74
CA PRO A 69 -19.22 -2.55 2.12
C PRO A 69 -19.29 -2.30 3.64
N LYS A 70 -19.46 -3.35 4.44
CA LYS A 70 -19.49 -3.29 5.91
C LYS A 70 -18.21 -3.82 6.56
N SER A 71 -17.24 -4.25 5.76
CA SER A 71 -15.97 -4.74 6.30
C SER A 71 -15.19 -3.59 6.93
N PRO A 72 -14.52 -3.79 8.08
CA PRO A 72 -13.58 -2.81 8.62
C PRO A 72 -12.34 -2.60 7.73
N LEU A 73 -12.20 -3.38 6.64
CA LEU A 73 -11.09 -3.26 5.67
C LEU A 73 -11.43 -2.33 4.50
N VAL A 74 -12.64 -1.78 4.42
CA VAL A 74 -13.06 -0.92 3.29
C VAL A 74 -12.16 0.30 3.15
N ALA A 75 -11.86 0.99 4.26
CA ALA A 75 -11.01 2.16 4.22
C ALA A 75 -9.58 1.82 3.77
N GLU A 76 -9.02 0.73 4.28
CA GLU A 76 -7.70 0.25 3.86
C GLU A 76 -7.69 -0.15 2.37
N ALA A 77 -8.71 -0.87 1.89
CA ALA A 77 -8.82 -1.22 0.47
C ALA A 77 -8.87 0.02 -0.43
N LYS A 78 -9.69 1.01 -0.07
CA LYS A 78 -9.71 2.30 -0.79
C LYS A 78 -8.35 3.00 -0.75
N LEU A 79 -7.67 2.97 0.40
CA LEU A 79 -6.35 3.58 0.55
C LEU A 79 -5.31 2.90 -0.34
N GLN A 80 -5.30 1.57 -0.40
CA GLN A 80 -4.39 0.81 -1.28
C GLN A 80 -4.69 1.07 -2.76
N ALA A 81 -5.97 1.12 -3.15
CA ALA A 81 -6.37 1.50 -4.51
C ALA A 81 -5.88 2.90 -4.90
N ALA A 82 -6.12 3.90 -4.03
CA ALA A 82 -5.68 5.28 -4.25
C ALA A 82 -4.15 5.38 -4.36
N SER A 83 -3.43 4.68 -3.48
CA SER A 83 -1.96 4.62 -3.47
C SER A 83 -1.43 4.04 -4.77
N ILE A 84 -2.05 2.97 -5.30
CA ILE A 84 -1.66 2.40 -6.60
C ILE A 84 -1.96 3.38 -7.72
N TYR A 85 -3.16 3.96 -7.79
CA TYR A 85 -3.54 4.92 -8.84
C TYR A 85 -2.57 6.09 -8.95
N ARG A 86 -2.09 6.61 -7.81
CA ARG A 86 -1.09 7.69 -7.75
C ARG A 86 0.23 7.32 -8.42
N THR A 87 0.60 6.04 -8.44
CA THR A 87 1.88 5.58 -9.02
C THR A 87 1.83 5.37 -10.53
N ILE A 88 0.63 5.24 -11.10
CA ILE A 88 0.43 4.87 -12.50
C ILE A 88 1.08 5.91 -13.41
N GLU A 89 2.03 5.42 -14.21
CA GLU A 89 2.83 6.20 -15.15
C GLU A 89 2.04 6.45 -16.43
N THR A 90 2.32 7.53 -17.17
CA THR A 90 1.66 7.79 -18.45
C THR A 90 1.94 6.66 -19.47
N PRO A 91 1.13 6.50 -20.53
CA PRO A 91 1.38 5.52 -21.58
C PRO A 91 2.80 5.58 -22.15
N GLU A 92 3.35 6.80 -22.32
CA GLU A 92 4.68 7.01 -22.88
C GLU A 92 5.79 6.45 -21.98
N VAL A 93 5.66 6.56 -20.65
CA VAL A 93 6.59 5.92 -19.71
C VAL A 93 6.50 4.40 -19.82
N GLY A 94 5.29 3.86 -20.01
CA GLY A 94 5.07 2.44 -20.25
C GLY A 94 5.80 1.94 -21.51
N ASP A 95 5.72 2.70 -22.60
CA ASP A 95 6.42 2.37 -23.85
C ASP A 95 7.95 2.42 -23.68
N LEU A 96 8.45 3.43 -22.97
CA LEU A 96 9.88 3.54 -22.64
C LEU A 96 10.37 2.39 -21.75
N ARG A 97 9.51 1.88 -20.87
CA ARG A 97 9.82 0.71 -20.04
C ARG A 97 9.93 -0.56 -20.88
N ILE A 98 9.02 -0.77 -21.82
CA ILE A 98 9.10 -1.88 -22.78
C ILE A 98 10.38 -1.77 -23.63
N GLU A 99 10.77 -0.56 -24.05
CA GLU A 99 12.04 -0.33 -24.73
C GLU A 99 13.24 -0.72 -23.85
N ALA A 100 13.23 -0.33 -22.57
CA ALA A 100 14.27 -0.65 -21.61
C ALA A 100 14.36 -2.16 -21.34
N GLU A 101 13.24 -2.84 -21.15
CA GLU A 101 13.18 -4.29 -20.97
C GLU A 101 13.72 -5.03 -22.20
N ASN A 102 13.38 -4.57 -23.41
CA ASN A 102 13.94 -5.11 -24.65
C ASN A 102 15.45 -4.86 -24.77
N CYS A 103 15.95 -3.71 -24.31
CA CYS A 103 17.38 -3.41 -24.24
C CYS A 103 18.10 -4.38 -23.29
N VAL A 104 17.56 -4.58 -22.08
CA VAL A 104 18.10 -5.50 -21.07
C VAL A 104 18.09 -6.94 -21.57
N ALA A 105 16.99 -7.39 -22.19
CA ALA A 105 16.87 -8.76 -22.71
C ALA A 105 17.88 -9.08 -23.82
N ARG A 106 18.35 -8.06 -24.56
CA ARG A 106 19.34 -8.19 -25.64
C ARG A 106 20.77 -7.91 -25.17
N ALA A 107 20.96 -7.48 -23.92
CA ALA A 107 22.26 -7.07 -23.40
C ALA A 107 23.17 -8.30 -23.15
N PRO A 108 24.34 -8.42 -23.79
CA PRO A 108 25.18 -9.61 -23.71
C PRO A 108 26.01 -9.69 -22.42
N ARG A 109 26.09 -8.60 -21.64
CA ARG A 109 26.86 -8.52 -20.39
C ARG A 109 26.15 -7.62 -19.38
N LYS A 110 26.40 -7.86 -18.09
CA LYS A 110 25.83 -7.09 -16.97
C LYS A 110 26.02 -5.58 -17.09
N THR A 111 27.19 -5.11 -17.52
CA THR A 111 27.44 -3.67 -17.72
C THR A 111 26.48 -3.02 -18.73
N TYR A 112 26.03 -3.76 -19.75
CA TYR A 112 25.05 -3.24 -20.71
C TYR A 112 23.64 -3.19 -20.14
N ILE A 113 23.29 -4.10 -19.23
CA ILE A 113 22.02 -4.05 -18.47
C ILE A 113 21.96 -2.74 -17.67
N GLU A 114 23.03 -2.44 -16.92
CA GLU A 114 23.13 -1.21 -16.12
C GLU A 114 23.00 0.06 -16.99
N ILE A 115 23.58 0.06 -18.19
CA ILE A 115 23.43 1.18 -19.14
C ILE A 115 21.97 1.31 -19.61
N CYS A 116 21.30 0.22 -19.95
CA CYS A 116 19.87 0.26 -20.35
C CYS A 116 18.99 0.83 -19.23
N GLU A 117 19.24 0.44 -17.97
CA GLU A 117 18.52 0.94 -16.80
C GLU A 117 18.80 2.42 -16.53
N ILE A 118 20.06 2.87 -16.64
CA ILE A 118 20.42 4.28 -16.51
C ILE A 118 19.74 5.11 -17.59
N LEU A 119 19.77 4.67 -18.85
CA LEU A 119 19.14 5.37 -19.96
C LEU A 119 17.63 5.47 -19.76
N PHE A 120 16.97 4.39 -19.32
CA PHE A 120 15.56 4.43 -18.97
C PHE A 120 15.28 5.48 -17.88
N ASN A 121 16.00 5.41 -16.76
CA ASN A 121 15.82 6.35 -15.64
C ASN A 121 16.04 7.80 -16.06
N LEU A 122 17.01 8.06 -16.94
CA LEU A 122 17.24 9.40 -17.49
C LEU A 122 16.09 9.87 -18.38
N LYS A 123 15.51 8.98 -19.21
CA LYS A 123 14.37 9.31 -20.08
C LYS A 123 13.10 9.61 -19.29
N ILE A 124 12.85 8.88 -18.20
CA ILE A 124 11.64 9.05 -17.38
C ILE A 124 11.77 10.15 -16.32
N ARG A 125 12.99 10.66 -16.09
CA ARG A 125 13.23 11.70 -15.08
C ARG A 125 12.47 12.97 -15.43
N GLY A 126 11.58 13.40 -14.54
CA GLY A 126 10.76 14.59 -14.73
C GLY A 126 9.52 14.36 -15.58
N MET A 127 9.25 13.13 -16.03
CA MET A 127 7.95 12.80 -16.61
C MET A 127 6.88 12.81 -15.51
N GLU A 128 5.75 13.43 -15.82
CA GLU A 128 4.62 13.50 -14.91
C GLU A 128 3.93 12.14 -14.75
N LYS A 129 3.17 11.98 -13.66
CA LYS A 129 2.27 10.84 -13.50
C LYS A 129 1.05 11.00 -14.41
N ASP A 130 0.34 9.90 -14.66
CA ASP A 130 -0.91 9.98 -15.43
C ASP A 130 -1.94 10.83 -14.68
N LYS A 131 -2.29 11.97 -15.26
CA LYS A 131 -3.18 12.96 -14.63
C LYS A 131 -4.54 12.38 -14.28
N PHE A 132 -5.12 11.52 -15.13
CA PHE A 132 -6.44 10.94 -14.86
C PHE A 132 -6.40 10.08 -13.60
N PHE A 133 -5.37 9.24 -13.45
CA PHE A 133 -5.23 8.40 -12.27
C PHE A 133 -4.77 9.17 -11.03
N LEU A 134 -3.95 10.21 -11.20
CA LEU A 134 -3.56 11.10 -10.10
C LEU A 134 -4.78 11.84 -9.53
N ASP A 135 -5.63 12.42 -10.39
CA ASP A 135 -6.85 13.12 -9.97
C ASP A 135 -7.83 12.14 -9.30
N LYS A 136 -7.97 10.91 -9.83
CA LYS A 136 -8.74 9.84 -9.21
C LYS A 136 -8.22 9.51 -7.80
N ALA A 137 -6.91 9.30 -7.66
CA ALA A 137 -6.26 9.01 -6.38
C ALA A 137 -6.48 10.13 -5.36
N ASN A 138 -6.27 11.38 -5.76
CA ASN A 138 -6.46 12.55 -4.90
C ASN A 138 -7.89 12.67 -4.38
N LYS A 139 -8.90 12.44 -5.25
CA LYS A 139 -10.29 12.40 -4.83
C LYS A 139 -10.55 11.28 -3.82
N MET A 140 -9.97 10.10 -4.03
CA MET A 140 -10.11 8.98 -3.10
C MET A 140 -9.46 9.25 -1.74
N PHE A 141 -8.26 9.86 -1.70
CA PHE A 141 -7.61 10.22 -0.43
C PHE A 141 -8.45 11.18 0.40
N LEU A 142 -9.04 12.20 -0.24
CA LEU A 142 -9.94 13.13 0.44
C LEU A 142 -11.21 12.43 0.94
N GLU A 143 -11.81 11.55 0.12
CA GLU A 143 -12.99 10.77 0.56
C GLU A 143 -12.66 9.86 1.75
N ILE A 144 -11.48 9.24 1.77
CA ILE A 144 -11.03 8.40 2.89
C ILE A 144 -10.93 9.23 4.16
N ALA A 145 -10.30 10.40 4.09
CA ALA A 145 -10.16 11.30 5.22
C ALA A 145 -11.52 11.79 5.75
N GLU A 146 -12.46 12.09 4.86
CA GLU A 146 -13.79 12.58 5.22
C GLU A 146 -14.69 11.50 5.84
N LYS A 147 -14.75 10.31 5.23
CA LYS A 147 -15.74 9.28 5.59
C LYS A 147 -15.20 8.23 6.55
N PHE A 148 -13.90 7.97 6.50
CA PHE A 148 -13.25 6.89 7.23
C PHE A 148 -12.11 7.41 8.11
N GLY A 149 -12.08 8.72 8.37
CA GLY A 149 -10.92 9.42 8.91
C GLY A 149 -10.27 8.76 10.13
N HIS A 150 -11.09 8.28 11.07
CA HIS A 150 -10.66 7.69 12.34
C HIS A 150 -10.75 6.15 12.39
N GLU A 151 -10.92 5.50 11.25
CA GLU A 151 -10.81 4.04 11.20
C GLU A 151 -9.35 3.61 11.35
N LYS A 152 -9.13 2.48 12.04
CA LYS A 152 -7.79 1.94 12.25
C LYS A 152 -7.21 1.41 10.94
N ARG A 153 -5.94 1.71 10.71
CA ARG A 153 -5.14 1.12 9.62
C ARG A 153 -5.00 -0.38 9.76
N TYR A 154 -5.14 -1.11 8.66
CA TYR A 154 -4.86 -2.55 8.60
C TYR A 154 -3.62 -2.78 7.75
N VAL A 155 -2.50 -3.16 8.37
CA VAL A 155 -1.20 -3.20 7.70
C VAL A 155 -0.49 -4.52 7.94
N MET A 156 0.42 -4.84 7.03
CA MET A 156 1.34 -5.95 7.20
C MET A 156 2.43 -5.56 8.21
N SER A 157 2.37 -6.10 9.42
CA SER A 157 3.36 -5.80 10.47
C SER A 157 4.65 -6.62 10.34
N SER A 158 4.63 -7.73 9.58
CA SER A 158 5.82 -8.51 9.28
C SER A 158 5.75 -9.18 7.92
N GLN A 159 6.62 -8.76 6.99
CA GLN A 159 6.78 -9.38 5.68
C GLN A 159 7.17 -10.86 5.76
N ARG A 160 8.09 -11.21 6.66
CA ARG A 160 8.59 -12.59 6.80
C ARG A 160 7.55 -13.56 7.32
N ALA A 161 6.60 -13.07 8.12
CA ALA A 161 5.56 -13.90 8.73
C ALA A 161 4.20 -13.75 8.03
N GLY A 162 4.09 -12.90 7.00
CA GLY A 162 2.82 -12.58 6.35
C GLY A 162 1.75 -12.10 7.32
N ARG A 163 2.16 -11.45 8.42
CA ARG A 163 1.23 -11.07 9.50
C ARG A 163 0.62 -9.72 9.21
N PHE A 164 -0.72 -9.69 9.25
CA PHE A 164 -1.52 -8.49 9.12
C PHE A 164 -2.32 -8.24 10.40
N GLU A 165 -2.36 -6.98 10.80
CA GLU A 165 -3.07 -6.53 12.00
C GLU A 165 -3.52 -5.08 11.89
N PHE A 166 -4.47 -4.71 12.74
CA PHE A 166 -4.82 -3.32 12.93
C PHE A 166 -3.76 -2.63 13.77
N VAL A 167 -3.22 -1.54 13.25
CA VAL A 167 -2.34 -0.64 14.00
C VAL A 167 -3.14 0.55 14.51
N ASP A 168 -2.66 1.14 15.59
CA ASP A 168 -3.35 2.19 16.32
C ASP A 168 -3.12 3.58 15.68
N GLU A 169 -3.39 3.65 14.38
CA GLU A 169 -3.25 4.84 13.53
C GLU A 169 -4.52 5.03 12.69
N ASP A 170 -4.89 6.28 12.50
CA ASP A 170 -6.04 6.69 11.70
C ASP A 170 -5.72 6.58 10.20
N VAL A 171 -6.55 5.88 9.46
CA VAL A 171 -6.42 5.73 8.01
C VAL A 171 -6.53 7.06 7.26
N GLY A 172 -7.34 7.99 7.78
CA GLY A 172 -7.47 9.35 7.25
C GLY A 172 -6.18 10.15 7.37
N ALA A 173 -5.43 10.01 8.47
CA ALA A 173 -4.15 10.68 8.63
C ALA A 173 -3.18 10.25 7.51
N TYR A 174 -3.09 8.95 7.25
CA TYR A 174 -2.21 8.43 6.20
C TYR A 174 -2.64 8.84 4.80
N ALA A 175 -3.94 8.80 4.51
CA ALA A 175 -4.49 9.29 3.26
C ALA A 175 -4.13 10.77 3.03
N LEU A 176 -4.30 11.62 4.06
CA LEU A 176 -3.97 13.03 3.97
C LEU A 176 -2.47 13.28 3.83
N MET A 177 -1.62 12.54 4.53
CA MET A 177 -0.16 12.67 4.37
C MET A 177 0.27 12.44 2.92
N ILE A 178 -0.27 11.40 2.26
CA ILE A 178 0.02 11.13 0.84
C ILE A 178 -0.55 12.23 -0.05
N PHE A 179 -1.79 12.66 0.20
CA PHE A 179 -2.43 13.73 -0.57
C PHE A 179 -1.63 15.03 -0.51
N VAL A 180 -1.12 15.39 0.67
CA VAL A 180 -0.37 16.63 0.90
C VAL A 180 0.90 16.70 0.04
N GLU A 181 1.54 15.57 -0.28
CA GLU A 181 2.68 15.54 -1.21
C GLU A 181 2.35 16.06 -2.63
N SER A 182 1.07 16.09 -3.01
CA SER A 182 0.63 16.65 -4.29
C SER A 182 0.38 18.17 -4.25
N ILE A 183 0.44 18.79 -3.06
CA ILE A 183 0.16 20.20 -2.86
C ILE A 183 1.46 21.00 -2.93
N SER A 184 1.60 21.80 -3.99
CA SER A 184 2.75 22.69 -4.19
C SER A 184 2.65 23.99 -3.38
N ASP A 185 1.45 24.43 -3.02
CA ASP A 185 1.23 25.63 -2.20
C ASP A 185 1.67 25.40 -0.75
N LYS A 186 2.72 26.10 -0.32
CA LYS A 186 3.33 25.91 1.02
C LYS A 186 2.36 26.19 2.16
N GLN A 187 1.49 27.19 2.03
CA GLN A 187 0.57 27.57 3.10
C GLN A 187 -0.51 26.50 3.29
N THR A 188 -1.08 26.00 2.19
CA THR A 188 -2.05 24.91 2.19
C THR A 188 -1.41 23.61 2.69
N HIS A 189 -0.20 23.29 2.21
CA HIS A 189 0.57 22.13 2.67
C HIS A 189 0.77 22.18 4.20
N ARG A 190 1.25 23.31 4.74
CA ARG A 190 1.42 23.49 6.19
C ARG A 190 0.10 23.38 6.96
N SER A 191 -0.97 23.96 6.44
CA SER A 191 -2.29 23.93 7.08
C SER A 191 -2.82 22.51 7.18
N LEU A 192 -2.68 21.71 6.11
CA LEU A 192 -3.07 20.30 6.11
C LEU A 192 -2.22 19.46 7.07
N MET A 193 -0.89 19.66 7.10
CA MET A 193 -0.03 19.00 8.09
C MET A 193 -0.43 19.32 9.53
N SER A 194 -0.82 20.57 9.82
CA SER A 194 -1.34 20.97 11.13
C SER A 194 -2.68 20.31 11.46
N ILE A 195 -3.57 20.17 10.48
CA ILE A 195 -4.86 19.46 10.64
C ILE A 195 -4.60 17.98 10.99
N ILE A 196 -3.69 17.31 10.26
CA ILE A 196 -3.33 15.91 10.52
C ILE A 196 -2.86 15.74 11.96
N LEU A 197 -1.88 16.55 12.39
CA LEU A 197 -1.31 16.49 13.73
C LEU A 197 -2.34 16.72 14.85
N LYS A 198 -3.31 17.62 14.63
CA LYS A 198 -4.27 18.02 15.65
C LYS A 198 -5.48 17.08 15.76
N HIS A 199 -5.93 16.54 14.64
CA HIS A 199 -7.24 15.87 14.57
C HIS A 199 -7.16 14.36 14.42
N PHE A 200 -6.02 13.81 14.02
CA PHE A 200 -5.90 12.38 13.74
C PHE A 200 -4.91 11.69 14.65
N LYS A 201 -5.16 10.40 14.88
CA LYS A 201 -4.22 9.53 15.55
C LYS A 201 -3.11 9.08 14.61
N ILE A 202 -1.87 9.42 14.94
CA ILE A 202 -0.66 9.07 14.22
C ILE A 202 0.37 8.50 15.21
N ASN A 203 1.30 7.68 14.72
CA ASN A 203 2.39 7.21 15.57
C ASN A 203 3.36 8.35 15.94
N ASP A 204 4.14 8.11 17.00
CA ASP A 204 5.05 9.12 17.55
C ASP A 204 6.14 9.57 16.55
N GLN A 205 6.62 8.67 15.70
CA GLN A 205 7.64 9.03 14.69
C GLN A 205 7.10 10.03 13.66
N ILE A 206 5.88 9.80 13.19
CA ILE A 206 5.20 10.70 12.26
C ILE A 206 4.88 12.02 12.96
N LYS A 207 4.42 11.95 14.21
CA LYS A 207 4.13 13.13 15.03
C LYS A 207 5.36 14.02 15.17
N GLU A 208 6.51 13.46 15.58
CA GLU A 208 7.77 14.18 15.71
C GLU A 208 8.23 14.80 14.38
N ALA A 209 8.10 14.05 13.28
CA ALA A 209 8.45 14.54 11.94
C ALA A 209 7.56 15.74 11.52
N LEU A 210 6.25 15.68 11.77
CA LEU A 210 5.32 16.76 11.47
C LEU A 210 5.56 17.98 12.35
N GLU A 211 5.77 17.80 13.66
CA GLU A 211 6.09 18.89 14.59
C GLU A 211 7.39 19.60 14.19
N SER A 212 8.43 18.84 13.80
CA SER A 212 9.69 19.38 13.29
C SER A 212 9.48 20.18 11.99
N TYR A 213 8.73 19.63 11.03
CA TYR A 213 8.41 20.32 9.78
C TYR A 213 7.67 21.64 10.03
N LEU A 214 6.66 21.62 10.91
CA LEU A 214 5.83 22.77 11.26
C LEU A 214 6.56 23.83 12.08
N LYS A 215 7.68 23.50 12.75
CA LYS A 215 8.50 24.47 13.47
C LYS A 215 9.53 25.16 12.59
N ASN A 216 10.06 24.44 11.61
CA ASN A 216 11.19 24.87 10.78
C ASN A 216 10.79 25.53 9.45
N ASN A 217 9.53 25.40 9.06
CA ASN A 217 8.93 26.12 7.92
C ASN A 217 7.84 27.06 8.41
#